data_AF-A0A1B0CHT8-F1
#
_entry.id   AF-A0A1B0CHT8-F1
#
_cell.length_a   1.000
_cell.length_b   1.000
_cell.length_c   1.000
_cell.angle_alpha   90.00
_cell.angle_beta   90.00
_cell.angle_gamma   90.00
#
_symmetry.space_group_name_H-M   'P 1'
#
loop_
_entity.id
_entity.type
_entity.pdbx_description
1 polymer ?
#
loop_
_entity_poly.entity_id
_entity_poly.type
_entity_poly.pdbx_seq_one_letter_code
_entity_poly.pdbx_strand_id
1 'polypeptide(L)'
;MGLDFLSYVNAEVWIIFGAALATFLLLFVILYNIRQFAQGGQYRKSHIRMDGKVVIITGASSGIGYETALDLARRGAKVSIIMCKK
;
A
#
# COMPACT_ATOMS: atom_id res chain seq x y z
N MET A 1 0.71 -1.50 54.54
CA MET A 1 1.89 -2.32 54.15
C MET A 1 1.56 -3.49 53.22
N GLY A 2 0.45 -4.23 53.39
CA GLY A 2 0.04 -5.28 52.43
C GLY A 2 -0.86 -4.81 51.27
N LEU A 3 -1.68 -3.78 51.51
CA LEU A 3 -2.58 -3.20 50.49
C LEU A 3 -1.83 -2.38 49.45
N ASP A 4 -0.79 -1.64 49.86
CA ASP A 4 0.06 -0.83 48.98
C ASP A 4 0.81 -1.70 47.95
N PHE A 5 1.23 -2.90 48.35
CA PHE A 5 1.92 -3.86 47.49
C PHE A 5 1.01 -4.47 46.43
N LEU A 6 -0.22 -4.84 46.78
CA LEU A 6 -1.22 -5.34 45.82
C LEU A 6 -1.67 -4.25 44.85
N SER A 7 -1.84 -3.01 45.32
CA SER A 7 -2.14 -1.87 44.45
C SER A 7 -0.96 -1.54 43.52
N TYR A 8 0.28 -1.66 43.99
CA TYR A 8 1.49 -1.48 43.17
C TYR A 8 1.64 -2.56 42.10
N VAL A 9 1.47 -3.83 42.46
CA VAL A 9 1.53 -4.96 41.51
C VAL A 9 0.43 -4.88 40.46
N ASN A 10 -0.80 -4.50 40.84
CA ASN A 10 -1.87 -4.29 39.87
C ASN A 10 -1.58 -3.10 38.94
N ALA A 11 -1.02 -2.00 39.46
CA ALA A 11 -0.68 -0.83 38.65
C ALA A 11 0.39 -1.14 37.59
N GLU A 12 1.46 -1.87 37.94
CA GLU A 12 2.49 -2.31 36.99
C GLU A 12 1.89 -3.19 35.88
N VAL A 13 0.98 -4.11 36.24
CA VAL A 13 0.28 -4.96 35.27
C VAL A 13 -0.53 -4.10 34.29
N TRP A 14 -1.34 -3.15 34.77
CA TRP A 14 -2.11 -2.25 33.91
C TRP A 14 -1.23 -1.37 33.01
N ILE A 15 -0.08 -0.92 33.50
CA ILE A 15 0.89 -0.14 32.72
C ILE A 15 1.47 -0.98 31.57
N ILE A 16 1.87 -2.23 31.84
CA ILE A 16 2.43 -3.14 30.83
C ILE A 16 1.37 -3.48 29.77
N PHE A 17 0.13 -3.79 30.18
CA PHE A 17 -0.97 -4.05 29.25
C PHE A 17 -1.28 -2.84 28.36
N GLY A 18 -1.29 -1.63 28.94
CA GLY A 18 -1.50 -0.39 28.19
C GLY A 18 -0.38 -0.12 27.17
N ALA A 19 0.88 -0.27 27.58
CA ALA A 19 2.04 -0.06 26.71
C ALA A 19 2.11 -1.10 25.57
N ALA A 20 1.79 -2.36 25.85
CA ALA A 20 1.73 -3.42 24.85
C ALA A 20 0.64 -3.14 23.80
N LEU A 21 -0.56 -2.74 24.24
CA LEU A 21 -1.67 -2.38 23.34
C LEU A 21 -1.31 -1.16 22.48
N ALA A 22 -0.73 -0.12 23.08
CA ALA A 22 -0.30 1.08 22.37
C ALA A 22 0.75 0.74 21.29
N THR A 23 1.76 -0.08 21.62
CA THR A 23 2.80 -0.51 20.68
C THR A 23 2.20 -1.32 19.53
N PHE A 24 1.26 -2.22 19.82
CA PHE A 24 0.57 -3.02 18.81
C PHE A 24 -0.24 -2.15 17.84
N LEU A 25 -0.98 -1.18 18.36
CA LEU A 25 -1.73 -0.21 17.54
C LEU A 25 -0.80 0.64 16.69
N LEU A 26 0.33 1.09 17.25
CA LEU A 26 1.31 1.90 16.53
C LEU A 26 1.95 1.12 15.38
N LEU A 27 2.35 -0.14 15.62
CA LEU A 27 2.82 -1.05 14.56
C LEU A 27 1.76 -1.30 13.49
N PHE A 28 0.51 -1.51 13.88
CA PHE A 28 -0.60 -1.71 12.94
C PHE A 28 -0.80 -0.49 12.03
N VAL A 29 -0.79 0.72 12.60
CA VAL A 29 -0.91 1.98 11.87
C VAL A 29 0.29 2.19 10.94
N ILE A 30 1.52 1.91 11.40
CA ILE A 30 2.72 2.01 10.56
C ILE A 30 2.62 1.06 9.36
N LEU A 31 2.30 -0.21 9.59
CA LEU A 31 2.17 -1.20 8.51
C LEU A 31 1.05 -0.82 7.53
N TYR A 32 -0.07 -0.28 8.04
CA TYR A 32 -1.15 0.23 7.20
C TYR A 32 -0.68 1.39 6.30
N ASN A 33 0.02 2.37 6.87
CA ASN A 33 0.55 3.51 6.12
C ASN A 33 1.65 3.11 5.12
N ILE A 34 2.52 2.15 5.47
CA ILE A 34 3.53 1.61 4.55
C ILE A 34 2.86 0.96 3.34
N ARG A 35 1.79 0.18 3.57
CA ARG A 35 1.03 -0.43 2.46
C ARG A 35 0.40 0.62 1.55
N GLN A 36 -0.13 1.70 2.12
CA GLN A 36 -0.70 2.80 1.33
C GLN A 36 0.38 3.56 0.55
N PHE A 37 1.55 3.76 1.14
CA PHE A 37 2.68 4.44 0.47
C PHE A 37 3.28 3.59 -0.66
N ALA A 38 3.37 2.27 -0.47
CA ALA A 38 3.88 1.34 -1.47
C ALA A 38 2.95 1.21 -2.71
N GLN A 39 1.67 1.55 -2.60
CA GLN A 39 0.72 1.50 -3.73
C GLN A 39 0.90 2.64 -4.75
N GLY A 40 1.78 3.61 -4.47
CA GLY A 40 2.10 4.71 -5.38
C GLY A 40 0.91 5.63 -5.68
N GLY A 41 1.16 6.68 -6.46
CA GLY A 41 0.11 7.61 -6.88
C GLY A 41 -0.87 6.94 -7.84
N GLN A 42 -2.14 6.84 -7.47
CA GLN A 42 -3.17 6.26 -8.33
C GLN A 42 -3.70 7.29 -9.33
N TYR A 43 -3.55 7.01 -10.62
CA TYR A 43 -4.12 7.84 -11.67
C TYR A 43 -5.63 7.58 -11.80
N ARG A 44 -6.45 8.47 -11.21
CA ARG A 44 -7.91 8.30 -11.09
C ARG A 44 -8.75 8.79 -12.29
N LYS A 45 -8.14 9.31 -13.36
CA LYS A 45 -8.90 9.85 -14.49
C LYS A 45 -9.23 8.74 -15.49
N SER A 46 -10.47 8.26 -15.48
CA SER A 46 -10.99 7.20 -16.36
C SER A 46 -11.35 7.67 -17.77
N HIS A 47 -11.67 8.96 -17.97
CA HIS A 47 -12.26 9.47 -19.22
C HIS A 47 -11.27 10.13 -20.19
N ILE A 48 -9.98 10.15 -19.86
CA ILE A 48 -8.97 10.78 -20.74
C ILE A 48 -8.68 9.84 -21.91
N ARG A 49 -8.97 10.33 -23.12
CA ARG A 49 -8.56 9.74 -24.40
C ARG A 49 -7.09 10.01 -24.66
N MET A 50 -6.42 9.08 -25.32
CA MET A 50 -4.99 9.13 -25.65
C MET A 50 -4.73 8.96 -27.15
N ASP A 51 -5.70 9.33 -27.99
CA ASP A 51 -5.59 9.21 -29.44
C ASP A 51 -4.32 9.89 -29.98
N GLY A 52 -3.59 9.18 -30.84
CA GLY A 52 -2.38 9.70 -31.49
C GLY A 52 -1.14 9.78 -30.59
N LYS A 53 -1.22 9.41 -29.31
CA LYS A 53 -0.06 9.31 -28.43
C LYS A 53 0.58 7.93 -28.54
N VAL A 54 1.91 7.90 -28.56
CA VAL A 54 2.70 6.66 -28.49
C VAL A 54 3.16 6.47 -27.05
N VAL A 55 2.88 5.31 -26.47
CA VAL A 55 3.26 4.96 -25.09
C VAL A 55 4.13 3.71 -25.11
N ILE A 56 5.26 3.76 -24.42
CA ILE A 56 6.17 2.62 -24.25
C ILE A 56 6.05 2.13 -22.82
N ILE A 57 5.78 0.83 -22.64
CA ILE A 57 5.61 0.22 -21.33
C ILE A 57 6.60 -0.92 -21.20
N THR A 58 7.46 -0.85 -20.17
CA THR A 58 8.41 -1.90 -19.82
C THR A 58 7.77 -2.86 -18.81
N GLY A 59 8.06 -4.16 -18.92
CA GLY A 59 7.56 -5.14 -17.95
C GLY A 59 6.05 -5.42 -18.02
N ALA A 60 5.39 -5.12 -19.14
CA ALA A 60 3.96 -5.41 -19.34
C ALA A 60 3.69 -6.85 -19.83
N SER A 61 4.52 -7.81 -19.42
CA SER A 61 4.29 -9.24 -19.69
C SER A 61 3.13 -9.81 -18.88
N SER A 62 2.90 -9.29 -17.68
CA SER A 62 1.82 -9.69 -16.78
C SER A 62 1.57 -8.63 -15.71
N GLY A 63 0.53 -8.85 -14.89
CA GLY A 63 0.22 -8.00 -13.75
C GLY A 63 -0.15 -6.57 -14.12
N ILE A 64 0.29 -5.62 -13.30
CA ILE A 64 -0.12 -4.20 -13.39
C ILE A 64 0.31 -3.58 -14.72
N GLY A 65 1.49 -3.95 -15.25
CA GLY A 65 1.97 -3.43 -16.52
C GLY A 65 1.09 -3.84 -17.71
N TYR A 66 0.60 -5.08 -17.71
CA TYR A 66 -0.28 -5.60 -18.76
C TYR A 66 -1.66 -4.90 -18.75
N GLU A 67 -2.30 -4.81 -17.59
CA GLU A 67 -3.59 -4.12 -17.45
C GLU A 67 -3.48 -2.64 -17.81
N THR A 68 -2.38 -1.99 -17.42
CA THR A 68 -2.11 -0.59 -17.79
C THR A 68 -1.95 -0.44 -19.31
N ALA A 69 -1.22 -1.35 -19.97
CA ALA A 69 -1.06 -1.34 -21.41
C ALA A 69 -2.41 -1.50 -22.13
N LEU A 70 -3.25 -2.41 -21.63
CA LEU A 70 -4.57 -2.67 -22.17
C LEU A 70 -5.51 -1.46 -22.02
N ASP A 71 -5.54 -0.83 -20.84
CA ASP A 71 -6.34 0.37 -20.59
C ASP A 71 -5.92 1.55 -21.48
N LEU A 72 -4.61 1.77 -21.64
CA LEU A 72 -4.10 2.85 -22.50
C LEU A 72 -4.39 2.59 -23.99
N ALA A 73 -4.31 1.33 -24.43
CA ALA A 73 -4.70 0.94 -25.79
C ALA A 73 -6.20 1.15 -26.05
N ARG A 74 -7.06 0.78 -25.08
CA ARG A 74 -8.52 1.02 -25.16
C ARG A 74 -8.87 2.51 -25.25
N ARG A 75 -8.03 3.37 -24.67
CA ARG A 75 -8.17 4.83 -24.73
C ARG A 75 -7.63 5.45 -26.02
N GLY A 76 -7.16 4.66 -26.98
CA GLY A 76 -6.71 5.12 -28.31
C GLY A 76 -5.21 5.38 -28.43
N ALA A 77 -4.41 5.07 -27.41
CA ALA A 77 -2.96 5.17 -27.50
C ALA A 77 -2.37 4.08 -28.40
N LYS A 78 -1.29 4.41 -29.11
CA LYS A 78 -0.40 3.42 -29.75
C LYS A 78 0.56 2.89 -28.69
N VAL A 79 0.27 1.73 -28.13
CA VAL A 79 1.05 1.14 -27.04
C VAL A 79 2.09 0.17 -27.60
N SER A 80 3.37 0.38 -27.25
CA SER A 80 4.47 -0.55 -27.51
C SER A 80 4.92 -1.18 -26.19
N ILE A 81 4.92 -2.50 -26.14
CA ILE A 81 5.28 -3.27 -24.95
C ILE A 81 6.71 -3.79 -25.10
N ILE A 82 7.56 -3.44 -24.15
CA ILE A 82 8.91 -3.98 -24.02
C ILE A 82 8.90 -4.97 -22.86
N MET A 83 9.05 -6.25 -23.16
CA MET A 83 9.21 -7.28 -22.13
C MET A 83 10.29 -8.27 -22.57
N CYS A 84 11.02 -8.81 -21.59
CA CYS A 84 11.78 -10.03 -21.80
C CYS A 84 10.84 -11.21 -21.49
N LYS A 85 10.70 -12.18 -22.42
CA LYS A 85 10.06 -13.45 -22.06
C LYS A 85 11.00 -14.17 -21.08
N LYS A 86 10.44 -14.62 -19.95
CA LYS A 86 11.17 -15.45 -18.99
C LYS A 86 11.38 -16.85 -19.55
#